data_AF-A0A9N8DW58-F1
#
_entry.id   AF-A0A9N8DW58-F1
#
_cell.length_a   1.000
_cell.length_b   1.000
_cell.length_c   1.000
_cell.angle_alpha   90.00
_cell.angle_beta   90.00
_cell.angle_gamma   90.00
#
_symmetry.space_group_name_H-M   'P 1'
#
loop_
_entity.id
_entity.type
_entity.pdbx_description
1 polymer ?
#
loop_
_entity_poly.entity_id
_entity_poly.type
_entity_poly.pdbx_seq_one_letter_code
_entity_poly.pdbx_strand_id
1 'polypeptide(L)'
;MMNEDAASDGVVMQYNIYDPYQYPWMSFNFFLLFWLAGLLSYSLHLRLSPKFRQDLDESKRRNVVIYILQGLATTVALGFQLYGSVDLLFWGKDTTTPDRIHACLMAWIIVCILYIWELLYRIEIGIPLLLHHIVTIILIQVGYSSFFDTANLSYFRYGLLLTFHATTEQFTFVALYCYRMGLMSHLHKAFFLLAAVQAAFFKALVTVALVVYFALGIMQGVFHGSWGMFWKVCFPPLLLVLYIVQLYSAYTLAIIGRRCGKPRKEQEPEEDKPSLPLEDDVESQQSQEQVGGDDGHDNPGQESNDEHA
;
A
#
# COMPACT_ATOMS: atom_id res chain seq x y z
N MET A 1 23.75 -0.13 49.42
CA MET A 1 22.91 0.83 48.68
C MET A 1 23.79 1.50 47.65
N MET A 2 23.91 0.87 46.48
CA MET A 2 24.56 1.48 45.31
C MET A 2 23.50 2.33 44.60
N ASN A 3 23.86 3.56 44.24
CA ASN A 3 23.00 4.48 43.50
C ASN A 3 22.59 3.85 42.16
N GLU A 4 21.29 3.56 42.02
CA GLU A 4 20.61 3.21 40.77
C GLU A 4 20.28 4.46 39.92
N ASP A 5 20.73 5.65 40.31
CA ASP A 5 20.29 6.92 39.70
C ASP A 5 21.15 7.41 38.50
N ALA A 6 22.07 6.59 37.99
CA ALA A 6 22.97 7.00 36.88
C ALA A 6 22.72 6.27 35.55
N ALA A 7 21.65 5.47 35.43
CA ALA A 7 21.38 4.64 34.26
C ALA A 7 20.01 4.93 33.63
N SER A 8 19.74 6.19 33.29
CA SER A 8 18.62 6.52 32.41
C SER A 8 18.78 7.91 31.78
N ASP A 9 19.95 8.19 31.18
CA ASP A 9 20.00 9.12 30.03
C ASP A 9 19.38 8.43 28.80
N GLY A 10 18.21 7.80 28.99
CA GLY A 10 17.37 7.35 27.89
C GLY A 10 17.10 8.57 27.03
N VAL A 11 17.24 8.41 25.72
CA VAL A 11 16.96 9.48 24.75
C VAL A 11 15.48 9.84 24.87
N VAL A 12 15.15 10.74 25.79
CA VAL A 12 13.84 11.38 25.85
C VAL A 12 13.83 12.37 24.71
N MET A 13 13.43 11.91 23.53
CA MET A 13 13.09 12.80 22.42
C MET A 13 11.82 13.55 22.83
N GLN A 14 11.99 14.69 23.51
CA GLN A 14 10.90 15.62 23.73
C GLN A 14 10.36 16.04 22.37
N TYR A 15 9.03 15.99 22.22
CA TYR A 15 8.37 16.45 21.01
C TYR A 15 8.80 17.90 20.73
N ASN A 16 9.47 18.10 19.61
CA ASN A 16 10.02 19.39 19.23
C ASN A 16 9.38 19.82 17.92
N ILE A 17 8.50 20.81 17.99
CA ILE A 17 7.86 21.40 16.80
C ILE A 17 8.87 22.04 15.84
N TYR A 18 10.13 22.23 16.24
CA TYR A 18 11.17 22.72 15.36
C TYR A 18 12.06 21.60 14.81
N ASP A 19 11.89 20.36 15.29
CA ASP A 19 12.58 19.20 14.73
C ASP A 19 11.99 18.91 13.35
N PRO A 20 12.79 19.01 12.26
CA PRO A 20 12.30 18.76 10.92
C PRO A 20 11.65 17.37 10.79
N TYR A 21 12.07 16.38 11.57
CA TYR A 21 11.57 15.00 11.51
C TYR A 21 10.20 14.80 12.18
N GLN A 22 9.77 15.75 13.01
CA GLN A 22 8.51 15.68 13.78
C GLN A 22 7.47 16.72 13.32
N TYR A 23 7.84 17.55 12.35
CA TYR A 23 7.08 18.74 12.00
C TYR A 23 6.14 18.52 10.80
N PRO A 24 4.89 19.01 10.84
CA PRO A 24 3.92 18.84 9.76
C PRO A 24 4.38 19.32 8.38
N TRP A 25 5.34 20.27 8.30
CA TRP A 25 5.87 20.73 7.01
C TRP A 25 6.61 19.64 6.24
N MET A 26 7.21 18.65 6.91
CA MET A 26 7.83 17.54 6.17
C MET A 26 6.79 16.72 5.42
N SER A 27 5.64 16.46 6.04
CA SER A 27 4.50 15.82 5.36
C SER A 27 4.06 16.63 4.14
N PHE A 28 3.94 17.94 4.27
CA PHE A 28 3.59 18.83 3.16
C PHE A 28 4.65 18.81 2.04
N ASN A 29 5.94 18.87 2.39
CA ASN A 29 7.05 18.86 1.43
C ASN A 29 7.11 17.53 0.67
N PHE A 30 6.97 16.39 1.35
CA PHE A 30 6.91 15.08 0.68
C PHE A 30 5.67 14.95 -0.21
N PHE A 31 4.52 15.44 0.24
CA PHE A 31 3.31 15.43 -0.57
C PHE A 31 3.48 16.25 -1.85
N LEU A 32 4.03 17.47 -1.74
CA LEU A 32 4.35 18.32 -2.88
C LEU A 32 5.39 17.66 -3.80
N LEU A 33 6.42 17.02 -3.23
CA LEU A 33 7.43 16.29 -3.98
C LEU A 33 6.79 15.16 -4.81
N PHE A 34 5.93 14.33 -4.20
CA PHE A 34 5.23 13.27 -4.93
C PHE A 34 4.27 13.82 -5.98
N TRP A 35 3.58 14.92 -5.68
CA TRP A 35 2.72 15.59 -6.65
C TRP A 35 3.50 16.05 -7.88
N LEU A 36 4.60 16.79 -7.68
CA LEU A 36 5.45 17.27 -8.78
C LEU A 36 6.11 16.12 -9.54
N ALA A 37 6.61 15.10 -8.84
CA ALA A 37 7.19 13.93 -9.47
C ALA A 37 6.15 13.13 -10.28
N GLY A 38 4.90 13.06 -9.81
CA GLY A 38 3.79 12.45 -10.53
C GLY A 38 3.45 13.20 -11.81
N LEU A 39 3.31 14.53 -11.73
CA LEU A 39 3.10 15.39 -12.90
C LEU A 39 4.23 15.28 -13.92
N LEU A 40 5.48 15.26 -13.45
CA LEU A 40 6.65 15.10 -14.29
C LEU A 40 6.65 13.73 -14.98
N SER A 41 6.44 12.64 -14.23
CA SER A 41 6.37 11.28 -14.76
C SER A 41 5.26 11.12 -15.80
N TYR A 42 4.05 11.63 -15.50
CA TYR A 42 2.92 11.63 -16.41
C TYR A 42 3.23 12.40 -17.70
N SER A 43 3.78 13.61 -17.58
CA SER A 43 4.16 14.47 -18.72
C SER A 43 5.25 13.84 -19.59
N LEU A 44 6.25 13.22 -18.98
CA LEU A 44 7.32 12.51 -19.70
C LEU A 44 6.75 11.32 -20.47
N HIS A 45 5.90 10.50 -19.85
CA HIS A 45 5.30 9.34 -20.52
C HIS A 45 4.37 9.75 -21.66
N LEU A 46 3.57 10.81 -21.48
CA LEU A 46 2.77 11.37 -22.56
C LEU A 46 3.63 11.80 -23.76
N ARG A 47 4.81 12.37 -23.52
CA ARG A 47 5.71 12.85 -24.59
C ARG A 47 6.49 11.71 -25.25
N LEU A 48 7.03 10.79 -24.46
CA LEU A 48 8.03 9.81 -24.90
C LEU A 48 7.45 8.46 -25.31
N SER A 49 6.26 8.08 -24.84
CA SER A 49 5.70 6.75 -25.07
C SER A 49 4.37 6.81 -25.84
N PRO A 50 4.36 6.51 -27.15
CA PRO A 50 3.12 6.45 -27.95
C PRO A 50 2.06 5.53 -27.34
N LYS A 51 2.48 4.36 -26.85
CA LYS A 51 1.60 3.38 -26.19
C LYS A 51 0.86 3.95 -24.98
N PHE A 52 1.57 4.69 -24.12
CA PHE A 52 0.96 5.36 -22.97
C PHE A 52 -0.06 6.41 -23.41
N ARG A 53 0.21 7.14 -24.50
CA ARG A 53 -0.66 8.19 -25.03
C ARG A 53 -1.89 7.64 -25.77
N GLN A 54 -1.78 6.52 -26.45
CA GLN A 54 -2.79 6.04 -27.40
C GLN A 54 -3.55 4.80 -26.89
N ASP A 55 -2.88 3.88 -26.20
CA ASP A 55 -3.44 2.55 -25.91
C ASP A 55 -3.96 2.43 -24.47
N LEU A 56 -3.54 3.33 -23.57
CA LEU A 56 -3.97 3.33 -22.18
C LEU A 56 -5.05 4.38 -21.95
N ASP A 57 -6.12 4.01 -21.26
CA ASP A 57 -7.09 4.93 -20.66
C ASP A 57 -6.48 5.69 -19.48
N GLU A 58 -7.15 6.75 -19.03
CA GLU A 58 -6.64 7.64 -17.99
C GLU A 58 -6.40 6.91 -16.64
N SER A 59 -7.27 5.97 -16.26
CA SER A 59 -7.10 5.16 -15.05
C SER A 59 -5.80 4.36 -15.12
N LYS A 60 -5.58 3.63 -16.23
CA LYS A 60 -4.34 2.88 -16.46
C LYS A 60 -3.10 3.77 -16.56
N ARG A 61 -3.19 4.97 -17.14
CA ARG A 61 -2.06 5.93 -17.20
C ARG A 61 -1.62 6.38 -15.82
N ARG A 62 -2.57 6.71 -14.94
CA ARG A 62 -2.27 7.09 -13.56
C ARG A 62 -1.68 5.93 -12.77
N ASN A 63 -2.18 4.73 -12.97
CA ASN A 63 -1.62 3.51 -12.36
C ASN A 63 -0.14 3.31 -12.73
N VAL A 64 0.23 3.54 -14.00
CA VAL A 64 1.64 3.48 -14.43
C VAL A 64 2.51 4.50 -13.69
N VAL A 65 2.02 5.74 -13.50
CA VAL A 65 2.73 6.78 -12.74
C VAL A 65 2.89 6.38 -11.27
N ILE A 66 1.84 5.83 -10.67
CA ILE A 66 1.84 5.31 -9.30
C ILE A 66 2.91 4.23 -9.16
N TYR A 67 3.01 3.25 -10.06
CA TYR A 67 4.01 2.18 -9.97
C TYR A 67 5.44 2.72 -9.95
N ILE A 68 5.73 3.74 -10.75
CA ILE A 68 7.05 4.39 -10.77
C ILE A 68 7.32 5.06 -9.42
N LEU A 69 6.40 5.90 -8.96
CA LEU A 69 6.58 6.64 -7.71
C LEU A 69 6.65 5.73 -6.50
N GLN A 70 5.80 4.70 -6.43
CA GLN A 70 5.85 3.68 -5.40
C GLN A 70 7.18 2.96 -5.41
N GLY A 71 7.66 2.50 -6.58
CA GLY A 71 8.96 1.85 -6.71
C GLY A 71 10.09 2.74 -6.20
N LEU A 72 10.15 4.01 -6.60
CA LEU A 72 11.20 4.94 -6.18
C LEU A 72 11.11 5.29 -4.70
N ALA A 73 9.94 5.74 -4.23
CA ALA A 73 9.74 6.21 -2.86
C ALA A 73 9.93 5.08 -1.84
N THR A 74 9.38 3.89 -2.10
CA THR A 74 9.56 2.73 -1.21
C THR A 74 11.01 2.22 -1.20
N THR A 75 11.76 2.39 -2.29
CA THR A 75 13.20 2.06 -2.32
C THR A 75 14.00 3.02 -1.43
N VAL A 76 13.72 4.32 -1.51
CA VAL A 76 14.35 5.32 -0.63
C VAL A 76 13.97 5.06 0.83
N ALA A 77 12.69 4.82 1.11
CA ALA A 77 12.22 4.47 2.45
C ALA A 77 12.89 3.19 2.98
N LEU A 78 13.04 2.16 2.14
CA LEU A 78 13.76 0.93 2.49
C LEU A 78 15.21 1.23 2.88
N GLY A 79 15.91 2.11 2.16
CA GLY A 79 17.27 2.52 2.48
C GLY A 79 17.38 3.16 3.87
N PHE A 80 16.50 4.12 4.17
CA PHE A 80 16.43 4.75 5.49
C PHE A 80 16.07 3.75 6.59
N GLN A 81 15.10 2.87 6.33
CA GLN A 81 14.65 1.85 7.26
C GLN A 81 15.75 0.83 7.57
N LEU A 82 16.47 0.34 6.56
CA LEU A 82 17.60 -0.58 6.75
C LEU A 82 18.71 0.07 7.55
N TYR A 83 19.08 1.32 7.23
CA TYR A 83 20.09 2.07 7.97
C TYR A 83 19.70 2.28 9.45
N GLY A 84 18.48 2.74 9.70
CA GLY A 84 18.02 3.05 11.05
C GLY A 84 17.72 1.81 11.90
N SER A 85 17.34 0.69 11.28
CA SER A 85 16.95 -0.54 11.98
C SER A 85 18.10 -1.47 12.36
N VAL A 86 19.35 -1.21 11.94
CA VAL A 86 20.51 -2.09 12.22
C VAL A 86 20.65 -2.41 13.72
N ASP A 87 20.71 -1.39 14.57
CA ASP A 87 20.84 -1.62 16.03
C ASP A 87 19.58 -2.26 16.61
N LEU A 88 18.41 -1.78 16.18
CA LEU A 88 17.14 -2.05 16.83
C LEU A 88 16.56 -3.43 16.52
N LEU A 89 16.67 -3.88 15.26
CA LEU A 89 16.08 -5.15 14.80
C LEU A 89 17.12 -6.25 14.64
N PHE A 90 18.32 -5.94 14.13
CA PHE A 90 19.32 -6.97 13.82
C PHE A 90 20.26 -7.27 14.98
N TRP A 91 20.61 -6.25 15.78
CA TRP A 91 21.43 -6.45 16.97
C TRP A 91 20.64 -6.46 18.28
N GLY A 92 19.33 -6.19 18.22
CA GLY A 92 18.44 -6.24 19.38
C GLY A 92 18.84 -5.27 20.51
N LYS A 93 19.53 -4.17 20.19
CA LYS A 93 19.95 -3.19 21.20
C LYS A 93 18.76 -2.31 21.59
N ASP A 94 18.62 -2.07 22.89
CA ASP A 94 17.66 -1.12 23.45
C ASP A 94 18.21 0.33 23.49
N THR A 95 19.32 0.58 22.80
CA THR A 95 19.90 1.91 22.61
C THR A 95 20.31 2.07 21.15
N THR A 96 20.10 3.28 20.63
CA THR A 96 20.47 3.65 19.27
C THR A 96 20.75 5.15 19.22
N THR A 97 21.45 5.59 18.17
CA THR A 97 21.73 7.01 17.94
C THR A 97 20.48 7.76 17.46
N PRO A 98 20.29 9.04 17.81
CA PRO A 98 19.18 9.85 17.31
C PRO A 98 19.02 9.83 15.80
N ASP A 99 20.12 9.90 15.05
CA ASP A 99 20.11 9.87 13.58
C ASP A 99 19.48 8.61 12.99
N ARG A 100 19.63 7.46 13.66
CA ARG A 100 19.02 6.19 13.25
C ARG A 100 17.52 6.18 13.51
N ILE A 101 17.07 6.76 14.63
CA ILE A 101 15.65 6.98 14.89
C ILE A 101 15.07 7.92 13.83
N HIS A 102 15.73 9.04 13.53
CA HIS A 102 15.27 9.98 12.51
C HIS A 102 15.16 9.33 11.13
N ALA A 103 16.13 8.50 10.72
CA ALA A 103 16.05 7.76 9.47
C ALA A 103 14.84 6.82 9.43
N CYS A 104 14.60 6.07 10.50
CA CYS A 104 13.41 5.24 10.65
C CYS A 104 12.10 6.03 10.54
N LEU A 105 12.02 7.19 11.20
CA LEU A 105 10.86 8.09 11.12
C LEU A 105 10.66 8.64 9.71
N MET A 106 11.75 8.95 8.99
CA MET A 106 11.67 9.34 7.58
C MET A 106 11.07 8.24 6.71
N ALA A 107 11.46 6.98 6.91
CA ALA A 107 10.86 5.87 6.18
C ALA A 107 9.34 5.79 6.41
N TRP A 108 8.88 5.96 7.65
CA TRP A 108 7.45 5.95 7.99
C TRP A 108 6.70 7.10 7.34
N ILE A 109 7.23 8.33 7.43
CA ILE A 109 6.61 9.51 6.83
C ILE A 109 6.50 9.36 5.31
N ILE A 110 7.58 8.92 4.65
CA ILE A 110 7.58 8.67 3.20
C ILE A 110 6.48 7.67 2.82
N VAL A 111 6.37 6.55 3.53
CA VAL A 111 5.35 5.51 3.25
C VAL A 111 3.93 6.03 3.50
N CYS A 112 3.66 6.67 4.64
CA CYS A 112 2.34 7.18 4.95
C CYS A 112 1.88 8.25 3.95
N ILE A 113 2.75 9.19 3.59
CA ILE A 113 2.42 10.26 2.64
C ILE A 113 2.26 9.69 1.23
N LEU A 114 3.06 8.70 0.84
CA LEU A 114 2.92 8.01 -0.44
C LEU A 114 1.56 7.31 -0.55
N TYR A 115 1.12 6.63 0.50
CA TYR A 115 -0.18 5.94 0.52
C TYR A 115 -1.34 6.93 0.47
N ILE A 116 -1.30 8.02 1.25
CA ILE A 116 -2.32 9.08 1.16
C ILE A 116 -2.34 9.70 -0.24
N TRP A 117 -1.17 9.99 -0.80
CA TRP A 117 -1.05 10.55 -2.14
C TRP A 117 -1.65 9.61 -3.20
N GLU A 118 -1.38 8.30 -3.13
CA GLU A 118 -1.96 7.33 -4.05
C GLU A 118 -3.49 7.27 -3.93
N LEU A 119 -4.03 7.26 -2.71
CA LEU A 119 -5.48 7.28 -2.47
C LEU A 119 -6.17 8.48 -3.13
N LEU A 120 -5.48 9.62 -3.19
CA LEU A 120 -6.00 10.84 -3.82
C LEU A 120 -5.76 10.90 -5.33
N TYR A 121 -4.65 10.34 -5.81
CA TYR A 121 -4.24 10.45 -7.21
C TYR A 121 -4.95 9.42 -8.11
N ARG A 122 -5.19 8.21 -7.58
CA ARG A 122 -5.83 7.10 -8.28
C ARG A 122 -7.32 7.39 -8.50
N ILE A 123 -7.86 6.99 -9.65
CA ILE A 123 -9.29 7.20 -9.98
C ILE A 123 -10.14 6.07 -9.38
N GLU A 124 -9.73 4.81 -9.59
CA GLU A 124 -10.39 3.62 -9.07
C GLU A 124 -9.41 2.86 -8.19
N ILE A 125 -9.84 2.51 -6.97
CA ILE A 125 -9.04 1.73 -6.04
C ILE A 125 -9.79 0.49 -5.59
N GLY A 126 -9.21 -0.67 -5.88
CA GLY A 126 -9.71 -1.95 -5.35
C GLY A 126 -9.68 -1.99 -3.82
N ILE A 127 -10.68 -2.64 -3.24
CA ILE A 127 -10.92 -2.71 -1.79
C ILE A 127 -9.73 -3.31 -1.02
N PRO A 128 -9.05 -4.40 -1.48
CA PRO A 128 -7.86 -4.91 -0.82
C PRO A 128 -6.75 -3.86 -0.75
N LEU A 129 -6.51 -3.09 -1.81
CA LEU A 129 -5.47 -2.06 -1.81
C LEU A 129 -5.82 -0.91 -0.86
N LEU A 130 -7.09 -0.49 -0.86
CA LEU A 130 -7.60 0.51 0.08
C LEU A 130 -7.42 0.08 1.54
N LEU A 131 -7.82 -1.16 1.86
CA LEU A 131 -7.67 -1.73 3.20
C LEU A 131 -6.20 -1.84 3.60
N HIS A 132 -5.32 -2.32 2.71
CA HIS A 132 -3.88 -2.36 2.94
C HIS A 132 -3.33 -0.99 3.33
N HIS A 133 -3.70 0.06 2.58
CA HIS A 133 -3.22 1.42 2.85
C HIS A 133 -3.72 1.97 4.17
N ILE A 134 -5.04 1.92 4.41
CA ILE A 134 -5.66 2.45 5.62
C ILE A 134 -5.10 1.73 6.86
N VAL A 135 -5.08 0.39 6.84
CA VAL A 135 -4.60 -0.40 7.97
C VAL A 135 -3.10 -0.17 8.22
N THR A 136 -2.29 -0.10 7.16
CA THR A 136 -0.85 0.18 7.30
C THR A 136 -0.60 1.57 7.90
N ILE A 137 -1.31 2.60 7.43
CA ILE A 137 -1.19 3.97 7.98
C ILE A 137 -1.58 3.97 9.45
N ILE A 138 -2.73 3.38 9.82
CA ILE A 138 -3.18 3.32 11.22
C ILE A 138 -2.14 2.62 12.10
N LEU A 139 -1.63 1.47 11.67
CA LEU A 139 -0.65 0.70 12.44
C LEU A 139 0.68 1.44 12.61
N ILE A 140 1.18 2.13 11.59
CA ILE A 140 2.38 2.97 11.69
C ILE A 140 2.13 4.15 12.65
N GLN A 141 0.99 4.83 12.55
CA GLN A 141 0.64 5.97 13.41
C GLN A 141 0.49 5.55 14.87
N VAL A 142 -0.07 4.38 15.14
CA VAL A 142 -0.14 3.80 16.50
C VAL A 142 1.26 3.47 17.01
N GLY A 143 2.13 2.86 16.20
CA GLY A 143 3.54 2.59 16.54
C GLY A 143 4.29 3.86 16.91
N TYR A 144 4.15 4.90 16.08
CA TYR A 144 4.71 6.22 16.31
C TYR A 144 4.19 6.85 17.60
N SER A 145 2.87 6.96 17.76
CA SER A 145 2.26 7.62 18.92
C SER A 145 2.59 6.90 20.23
N SER A 146 2.56 5.56 20.22
CA SER A 146 2.92 4.75 21.40
C SER A 146 4.38 4.92 21.77
N PHE A 147 5.29 5.02 20.79
CA PHE A 147 6.71 5.26 21.05
C PHE A 147 6.94 6.64 21.67
N PHE A 148 6.36 7.70 21.10
CA PHE A 148 6.57 9.06 21.62
C PHE A 148 5.94 9.30 22.99
N ASP A 149 4.81 8.64 23.30
CA ASP A 149 4.16 8.77 24.60
C ASP A 149 4.89 8.00 25.70
N THR A 150 5.47 6.85 25.38
CA THR A 150 6.06 5.94 26.39
C THR A 150 7.59 5.90 26.40
N ALA A 151 8.24 6.46 25.37
CA ALA A 151 9.66 6.28 25.06
C ALA A 151 10.11 4.81 24.95
N ASN A 152 9.17 3.86 24.82
CA ASN A 152 9.49 2.43 24.77
C ASN A 152 9.79 1.98 23.33
N LEU A 153 11.05 1.64 23.07
CA LEU A 153 11.55 1.19 21.77
C LEU A 153 10.86 -0.08 21.24
N SER A 154 10.19 -0.87 22.08
CA SER A 154 9.40 -2.01 21.61
C SER A 154 8.29 -1.57 20.65
N TYR A 155 7.57 -0.48 20.96
CA TYR A 155 6.55 0.09 20.07
C TYR A 155 7.16 0.55 18.75
N PHE A 156 8.36 1.12 18.82
CA PHE A 156 9.11 1.55 17.64
C PHE A 156 9.51 0.38 16.75
N ARG A 157 9.99 -0.73 17.34
CA ARG A 157 10.32 -1.96 16.60
C ARG A 157 9.13 -2.54 15.86
N TYR A 158 7.92 -2.51 16.44
CA TYR A 158 6.71 -2.94 15.74
C TYR A 158 6.40 -2.07 14.51
N GLY A 159 6.45 -0.74 14.66
CA GLY A 159 6.26 0.17 13.52
C GLY A 159 7.30 -0.06 12.42
N LEU A 160 8.54 -0.38 12.80
CA LEU A 160 9.60 -0.71 11.85
C LEU A 160 9.34 -2.01 11.11
N LEU A 161 8.96 -3.06 11.81
CA LEU A 161 8.61 -4.34 11.18
C LEU A 161 7.40 -4.16 10.25
N LEU A 162 6.35 -3.46 10.69
CA LEU A 162 5.18 -3.15 9.87
C LEU A 162 5.54 -2.44 8.56
N THR A 163 6.47 -1.49 8.61
CA THR A 163 6.89 -0.73 7.44
C THR A 163 7.57 -1.62 6.39
N PHE A 164 8.20 -2.74 6.77
CA PHE A 164 8.75 -3.69 5.80
C PHE A 164 7.67 -4.33 4.93
N HIS A 165 6.42 -4.41 5.37
CA HIS A 165 5.35 -4.80 4.46
C HIS A 165 5.25 -3.83 3.28
N ALA A 166 5.35 -2.52 3.49
CA ALA A 166 5.27 -1.54 2.41
C ALA A 166 6.56 -1.46 1.58
N THR A 167 7.71 -1.54 2.23
CA THR A 167 9.01 -1.23 1.62
C THR A 167 9.71 -2.41 0.94
N THR A 168 9.06 -3.57 0.81
CA THR A 168 9.61 -4.73 0.08
C THR A 168 8.79 -5.11 -1.15
N GLU A 169 8.10 -4.17 -1.81
CA GLU A 169 7.23 -4.45 -2.96
C GLU A 169 7.81 -4.02 -4.32
N GLN A 170 9.11 -3.69 -4.38
CA GLN A 170 9.74 -3.11 -5.58
C GLN A 170 9.56 -3.98 -6.82
N PHE A 171 9.71 -5.30 -6.70
CA PHE A 171 9.54 -6.23 -7.82
C PHE A 171 8.11 -6.23 -8.37
N THR A 172 7.11 -6.08 -7.49
CA THR A 172 5.70 -5.95 -7.88
C THR A 172 5.48 -4.73 -8.76
N PHE A 173 6.00 -3.57 -8.35
CA PHE A 173 5.84 -2.33 -9.11
C PHE A 173 6.55 -2.38 -10.46
N VAL A 174 7.76 -2.95 -10.51
CA VAL A 174 8.50 -3.15 -11.77
C VAL A 174 7.75 -4.10 -12.70
N ALA A 175 7.21 -5.22 -12.19
CA ALA A 175 6.45 -6.16 -12.98
C ALA A 175 5.18 -5.52 -13.59
N LEU A 176 4.42 -4.78 -12.77
CA LEU A 176 3.21 -4.08 -13.21
C LEU A 176 3.50 -2.98 -14.22
N TYR A 177 4.56 -2.19 -14.01
CA TYR A 177 5.02 -1.17 -14.95
C TYR A 177 5.36 -1.78 -16.32
N CYS A 178 6.26 -2.78 -16.34
CA CYS A 178 6.66 -3.47 -17.56
C CYS A 178 5.46 -4.11 -18.28
N TYR A 179 4.52 -4.67 -17.52
CA TYR A 179 3.30 -5.26 -18.06
C TYR A 179 2.42 -4.24 -18.77
N ARG A 180 2.04 -3.14 -18.09
CA ARG A 180 1.17 -2.11 -18.67
C ARG A 180 1.81 -1.41 -19.87
N MET A 181 3.11 -1.15 -19.80
CA MET A 181 3.87 -0.56 -20.91
C MET A 181 4.18 -1.56 -22.03
N GLY A 182 3.93 -2.87 -21.84
CA GLY A 182 4.32 -3.93 -22.78
C GLY A 182 5.81 -4.04 -23.02
N LEU A 183 6.62 -3.58 -22.07
CA LEU A 183 8.07 -3.73 -22.11
C LEU A 183 8.42 -5.16 -21.74
N MET A 184 9.37 -5.77 -22.45
CA MET A 184 9.89 -7.11 -22.13
C MET A 184 8.77 -8.17 -21.99
N SER A 185 7.84 -8.20 -22.95
CA SER A 185 6.66 -9.10 -22.93
C SER A 185 7.01 -10.58 -22.69
N HIS A 186 8.12 -11.05 -23.26
CA HIS A 186 8.63 -12.40 -23.06
C HIS A 186 9.01 -12.73 -21.60
N LEU A 187 9.23 -11.71 -20.75
CA LEU A 187 9.60 -11.84 -19.35
C LEU A 187 8.46 -11.55 -18.38
N HIS A 188 7.27 -11.14 -18.84
CA HIS A 188 6.13 -10.81 -17.96
C HIS A 188 5.79 -11.96 -17.01
N LYS A 189 5.73 -13.20 -17.53
CA LYS A 189 5.51 -14.40 -16.71
C LYS A 189 6.54 -14.51 -15.59
N ALA A 190 7.83 -14.34 -15.91
CA ALA A 190 8.90 -14.47 -14.94
C ALA A 190 8.84 -13.35 -13.89
N PHE A 191 8.64 -12.10 -14.31
CA PHE A 191 8.52 -10.95 -13.40
C PHE A 191 7.37 -11.11 -12.42
N PHE A 192 6.18 -11.49 -12.87
CA PHE A 192 5.03 -11.68 -11.99
C PHE A 192 5.20 -12.84 -11.02
N LEU A 193 5.76 -13.97 -11.46
CA LEU A 193 6.00 -15.11 -10.58
C LEU A 193 7.09 -14.80 -9.53
N LEU A 194 8.17 -14.13 -9.94
CA LEU A 194 9.21 -13.68 -9.01
C LEU A 194 8.67 -12.67 -8.01
N ALA A 195 7.91 -11.67 -8.46
CA ALA A 195 7.27 -10.70 -7.59
C ALA A 195 6.29 -11.36 -6.61
N ALA A 196 5.48 -12.32 -7.06
CA ALA A 196 4.56 -13.06 -6.20
C ALA A 196 5.28 -13.86 -5.11
N VAL A 197 6.34 -14.60 -5.47
CA VAL A 197 7.15 -15.39 -4.53
C VAL A 197 7.87 -14.48 -3.54
N GLN A 198 8.50 -13.41 -4.04
CA GLN A 198 9.20 -12.45 -3.21
C GLN A 198 8.24 -11.77 -2.22
N ALA A 199 7.11 -11.26 -2.70
CA ALA A 199 6.09 -10.67 -1.85
C ALA A 199 5.63 -11.67 -0.78
N ALA A 200 5.13 -12.85 -1.18
CA ALA A 200 4.65 -13.86 -0.22
C ALA A 200 5.70 -14.22 0.84
N PHE A 201 6.97 -14.40 0.44
CA PHE A 201 8.06 -14.70 1.36
C PHE A 201 8.29 -13.59 2.38
N PHE A 202 8.46 -12.34 1.93
CA PHE A 202 8.73 -11.21 2.83
C PHE A 202 7.54 -10.89 3.73
N LYS A 203 6.30 -10.94 3.21
CA LYS A 203 5.11 -10.72 4.03
C LYS A 203 4.97 -11.78 5.12
N ALA A 204 5.17 -13.05 4.79
CA ALA A 204 5.13 -14.13 5.77
C ALA A 204 6.23 -13.97 6.83
N LEU A 205 7.47 -13.68 6.41
CA LEU A 205 8.61 -13.48 7.30
C LEU A 205 8.36 -12.33 8.28
N VAL A 206 7.90 -11.18 7.79
CA VAL A 206 7.62 -10.00 8.62
C VAL A 206 6.44 -10.26 9.57
N THR A 207 5.36 -10.89 9.09
CA THR A 207 4.22 -11.25 9.95
C THR A 207 4.63 -12.19 11.07
N VAL A 208 5.42 -13.23 10.76
CA VAL A 208 5.92 -14.17 11.78
C VAL A 208 6.79 -13.44 12.80
N ALA A 209 7.69 -12.56 12.35
CA ALA A 209 8.49 -11.74 13.25
C ALA A 209 7.60 -10.86 14.16
N LEU A 210 6.60 -10.17 13.59
CA LEU A 210 5.65 -9.36 14.36
C LEU A 210 4.90 -10.17 15.41
N VAL A 211 4.41 -11.36 15.06
CA VAL A 211 3.69 -12.26 16.00
C VAL A 211 4.62 -12.72 17.12
N VAL A 212 5.86 -13.12 16.81
CA VAL A 212 6.84 -13.53 17.82
C VAL A 212 7.18 -12.38 18.76
N TYR A 213 7.50 -11.20 18.22
CA TYR A 213 7.77 -10.02 19.02
C TYR A 213 6.56 -9.67 19.90
N PHE A 214 5.36 -9.71 19.35
CA PHE A 214 4.12 -9.42 20.07
C PHE A 214 3.88 -10.38 21.23
N ALA A 215 4.07 -11.69 21.01
CA ALA A 215 3.96 -12.69 22.06
C ALA A 215 5.00 -12.49 23.17
N LEU A 216 6.26 -12.19 22.80
CA LEU A 216 7.32 -11.86 23.76
C LEU A 216 6.96 -10.60 24.57
N GLY A 217 6.45 -9.56 23.91
CA GLY A 217 6.01 -8.31 24.54
C GLY A 217 4.87 -8.51 25.54
N ILE A 218 3.94 -9.44 25.26
CA ILE A 218 2.90 -9.83 26.23
C ILE A 218 3.54 -10.51 27.45
N MET A 219 4.43 -11.49 27.25
CA MET A 219 5.08 -12.23 28.34
C MET A 219 5.96 -11.34 29.21
N GLN A 220 6.62 -10.34 28.61
CA GLN A 220 7.48 -9.38 29.30
C GLN A 220 6.71 -8.20 29.92
N GLY A 221 5.38 -8.14 29.74
CA GLY A 221 4.58 -7.04 30.28
C GLY A 221 4.83 -5.68 29.61
N VAL A 222 5.36 -5.65 28.39
CA VAL A 222 5.62 -4.42 27.62
C VAL A 222 4.33 -3.59 27.44
N PHE A 223 3.21 -4.28 27.22
CA PHE A 223 1.92 -3.67 26.95
C PHE A 223 1.15 -3.35 28.24
N HIS A 224 1.36 -2.13 28.74
CA HIS A 224 0.71 -1.58 29.93
C HIS A 224 0.07 -0.21 29.61
N GLY A 225 -0.82 0.27 30.49
CA GLY A 225 -1.56 1.52 30.28
C GLY A 225 -2.62 1.48 29.16
N SER A 226 -3.03 2.67 28.71
CA SER A 226 -4.03 2.85 27.64
C SER A 226 -3.56 2.26 26.32
N TRP A 227 -2.30 2.50 25.92
CA TRP A 227 -1.70 1.89 24.73
C TRP A 227 -1.66 0.37 24.84
N GLY A 228 -1.32 -0.18 26.01
CA GLY A 228 -1.29 -1.62 26.22
C GLY A 228 -2.62 -2.31 25.88
N MET A 229 -3.76 -1.69 26.19
CA MET A 229 -5.08 -2.23 25.82
C MET A 229 -5.32 -2.18 24.31
N PHE A 230 -4.99 -1.07 23.65
CA PHE A 230 -5.11 -0.95 22.20
C PHE A 230 -4.26 -2.01 21.48
N TRP A 231 -3.00 -2.18 21.89
CA TRP A 231 -2.12 -3.20 21.32
C TRP A 231 -2.61 -4.63 21.59
N LYS A 232 -3.21 -4.92 22.75
CA LYS A 232 -3.74 -6.28 23.00
C LYS A 232 -4.99 -6.60 22.20
N VAL A 233 -5.87 -5.61 21.99
CA VAL A 233 -7.21 -5.83 21.41
C VAL A 233 -7.25 -5.53 19.91
N CYS A 234 -6.71 -4.38 19.49
CA CYS A 234 -6.85 -3.88 18.12
C CYS A 234 -5.72 -4.33 17.20
N PHE A 235 -4.49 -4.48 17.71
CA PHE A 235 -3.35 -4.83 16.86
C PHE A 235 -3.47 -6.23 16.21
N PRO A 236 -3.84 -7.33 16.92
CA PRO A 236 -3.95 -8.64 16.29
C PRO A 236 -4.96 -8.72 15.13
N PRO A 237 -6.20 -8.21 15.23
CA PRO A 237 -7.12 -8.24 14.09
C PRO A 237 -6.66 -7.35 12.94
N LEU A 238 -6.07 -6.18 13.21
CA LEU A 238 -5.51 -5.33 12.16
C LEU A 238 -4.35 -6.00 11.43
N LEU A 239 -3.45 -6.65 12.17
CA LEU A 239 -2.34 -7.42 11.60
C LEU A 239 -2.84 -8.60 10.76
N LEU A 240 -3.89 -9.29 11.21
CA LEU A 240 -4.51 -10.39 10.47
C LEU A 240 -5.12 -9.90 9.15
N VAL A 241 -5.90 -8.80 9.19
CA VAL A 241 -6.48 -8.19 7.99
C VAL A 241 -5.38 -7.79 7.01
N LEU A 242 -4.34 -7.11 7.51
CA LEU A 242 -3.19 -6.70 6.70
C LEU A 242 -2.52 -7.91 6.02
N TYR A 243 -2.31 -9.00 6.76
CA TYR A 243 -1.68 -10.20 6.22
C TYR A 243 -2.54 -10.91 5.16
N ILE A 244 -3.86 -11.04 5.40
CA ILE A 244 -4.80 -11.66 4.44
C ILE A 244 -4.81 -10.88 3.13
N VAL A 245 -4.96 -9.56 3.21
CA VAL A 245 -4.99 -8.68 2.04
C VAL A 245 -3.70 -8.82 1.22
N GLN A 246 -2.55 -8.90 1.88
CA GLN A 246 -1.28 -9.03 1.19
C GLN A 246 -1.04 -10.41 0.57
N LEU A 247 -1.49 -11.49 1.22
CA LEU A 247 -1.49 -12.82 0.62
C LEU A 247 -2.39 -12.85 -0.62
N TYR A 248 -3.54 -12.19 -0.56
CA TYR A 248 -4.41 -12.03 -1.71
C TYR A 248 -3.71 -11.29 -2.86
N SER A 249 -3.01 -10.19 -2.58
CA SER A 249 -2.21 -9.49 -3.60
C SER A 249 -1.13 -10.38 -4.23
N ALA A 250 -0.39 -11.15 -3.42
CA ALA A 250 0.61 -12.09 -3.92
C ALA A 250 -0.01 -13.21 -4.79
N TYR A 251 -1.17 -13.71 -4.38
CA TYR A 251 -1.95 -14.69 -5.16
C TYR A 251 -2.38 -14.13 -6.52
N THR A 252 -2.89 -12.89 -6.56
CA THR A 252 -3.28 -12.22 -7.81
C THR A 252 -2.09 -12.05 -8.75
N LEU A 253 -0.91 -11.67 -8.25
CA LEU A 253 0.31 -11.61 -9.07
C LEU A 253 0.68 -12.98 -9.66
N ALA A 254 0.56 -14.05 -8.88
CA ALA A 254 0.83 -15.40 -9.36
C ALA A 254 -0.15 -15.82 -10.48
N ILE A 255 -1.43 -15.46 -10.37
CA ILE A 255 -2.44 -15.71 -11.43
C ILE A 255 -2.07 -14.96 -12.70
N ILE A 256 -1.75 -13.67 -12.61
CA ILE A 256 -1.36 -12.85 -13.77
C ILE A 256 -0.13 -13.47 -14.46
N GLY A 257 0.87 -13.88 -13.69
CA GLY A 257 2.06 -14.55 -14.21
C GLY A 257 1.75 -15.83 -14.96
N ARG A 258 0.86 -16.69 -14.43
CA ARG A 258 0.43 -17.92 -15.10
C ARG A 258 -0.34 -17.64 -16.40
N ARG A 259 -1.13 -16.57 -16.47
CA ARG A 259 -1.88 -16.17 -17.66
C ARG A 259 -0.99 -15.65 -18.78
N CYS A 260 0.08 -14.92 -18.45
CA CYS A 260 1.01 -14.38 -19.45
C CYS A 260 1.75 -15.46 -20.26
N GLY A 261 1.75 -16.72 -19.82
CA GLY A 261 2.45 -17.82 -20.48
C GLY A 261 1.63 -18.64 -21.48
N LYS A 262 0.32 -18.40 -21.62
CA LYS A 262 -0.53 -19.19 -22.53
C LYS A 262 -0.50 -18.61 -23.95
N PRO A 263 -0.30 -19.42 -25.00
CA PRO A 263 -0.35 -18.95 -26.38
C PRO A 263 -1.75 -18.40 -26.69
N ARG A 264 -1.81 -17.25 -27.39
CA ARG A 264 -3.05 -16.53 -27.74
C ARG A 264 -4.11 -17.39 -28.46
N LYS A 265 -3.74 -18.54 -29.03
CA LYS A 265 -4.64 -19.49 -29.70
C LYS A 265 -5.42 -20.40 -28.74
N GLU A 266 -4.95 -20.56 -27.49
CA GLU A 266 -5.64 -21.31 -26.42
C GLU A 266 -6.38 -20.39 -25.45
N GLN A 267 -6.18 -19.08 -25.58
CA GLN A 267 -7.16 -18.12 -25.09
C GLN A 267 -8.28 -18.17 -26.12
N GLU A 268 -9.23 -19.09 -25.94
CA GLU A 268 -10.54 -18.91 -26.54
C GLU A 268 -10.95 -17.44 -26.35
N PRO A 269 -11.56 -16.80 -27.36
CA PRO A 269 -12.26 -15.55 -27.12
C PRO A 269 -13.33 -15.90 -26.09
N GLU A 270 -12.97 -15.77 -24.82
CA GLU A 270 -13.84 -15.97 -23.70
C GLU A 270 -14.76 -14.76 -23.76
N GLU A 271 -15.78 -14.93 -24.60
CA GLU A 271 -16.98 -14.15 -24.75
C GLU A 271 -17.41 -13.69 -23.37
N ASP A 272 -17.05 -12.45 -23.06
CA ASP A 272 -17.60 -11.64 -21.98
C ASP A 272 -17.82 -12.39 -20.65
N LYS A 273 -16.92 -13.31 -20.30
CA LYS A 273 -16.85 -13.79 -18.92
C LYS A 273 -16.08 -12.73 -18.15
N PRO A 274 -16.67 -12.19 -17.07
CA PRO A 274 -16.13 -11.06 -16.36
C PRO A 274 -14.68 -11.36 -16.05
N SER A 275 -13.80 -10.52 -16.59
CA SER A 275 -12.38 -10.53 -16.27
C SER A 275 -12.28 -10.70 -14.77
N LEU A 276 -11.72 -11.85 -14.34
CA LEU A 276 -11.44 -12.14 -12.93
C LEU A 276 -10.97 -10.84 -12.29
N PRO A 277 -11.74 -10.22 -11.38
CA PRO A 277 -11.60 -8.80 -11.10
C PRO A 277 -10.18 -8.53 -10.63
N LEU A 278 -9.39 -7.89 -11.48
CA LEU A 278 -8.65 -6.75 -10.99
C LEU A 278 -9.78 -5.74 -10.82
N GLU A 279 -10.23 -5.54 -9.58
CA GLU A 279 -11.51 -4.94 -9.12
C GLU A 279 -11.93 -3.59 -9.74
N ASP A 280 -11.31 -3.12 -10.80
CA ASP A 280 -11.66 -1.90 -11.50
C ASP A 280 -13.02 -2.03 -12.27
N ASP A 281 -13.58 -3.23 -12.47
CA ASP A 281 -14.79 -3.43 -13.32
C ASP A 281 -16.05 -3.98 -12.60
N VAL A 282 -16.05 -4.22 -11.27
CA VAL A 282 -17.23 -4.81 -10.57
C VAL A 282 -18.18 -3.76 -9.98
N GLU A 283 -17.69 -2.56 -9.64
CA GLU A 283 -18.52 -1.54 -8.98
C GLU A 283 -19.24 -0.59 -9.96
N SER A 284 -18.81 -0.53 -11.22
CA SER A 284 -19.45 0.29 -12.26
C SER A 284 -20.75 -0.33 -12.81
N GLN A 285 -21.00 -1.63 -12.60
CA GLN A 285 -22.25 -2.28 -13.02
C GLN A 285 -23.41 -2.13 -12.03
N GLN A 286 -23.16 -1.93 -10.72
CA GLN A 286 -24.23 -1.71 -9.75
C GLN A 286 -24.86 -0.31 -9.79
N SER A 287 -24.21 0.66 -10.47
CA SER A 287 -24.72 2.03 -10.59
C SER A 287 -25.58 2.27 -11.85
N GLN A 288 -25.58 1.34 -12.81
CA GLN A 288 -26.39 1.45 -14.04
C GLN A 288 -27.69 0.64 -14.01
N GLU A 289 -27.86 -0.31 -13.09
CA GLU A 289 -29.08 -1.13 -12.99
C GLU A 289 -30.23 -0.49 -12.20
N GLN A 290 -30.11 0.76 -11.74
CA GLN A 290 -31.14 1.47 -10.97
C GLN A 290 -31.85 2.64 -11.69
N VAL A 291 -31.66 2.85 -12.99
CA VAL A 291 -32.33 3.95 -13.75
C VAL A 291 -33.19 3.46 -14.93
N GLY A 292 -33.48 2.17 -15.02
CA GLY A 292 -34.29 1.60 -16.10
C GLY A 292 -35.60 0.97 -15.62
N GLY A 293 -36.58 1.78 -15.23
CA GLY A 293 -37.90 1.25 -14.90
C GLY A 293 -38.94 2.32 -14.57
N ASP A 294 -39.49 2.97 -15.59
CA ASP A 294 -40.93 3.31 -15.63
C ASP A 294 -41.35 3.73 -17.06
N ASP A 295 -41.58 2.76 -17.96
CA ASP A 295 -42.34 2.97 -19.20
C ASP A 295 -43.73 2.34 -19.01
N GLY A 296 -44.61 3.10 -18.37
CA GLY A 296 -46.04 2.82 -18.27
C GLY A 296 -46.84 3.83 -19.08
N HIS A 297 -46.96 3.63 -20.39
CA HIS A 297 -47.97 4.33 -21.19
C HIS A 297 -48.84 3.34 -21.98
N ASP A 298 -49.96 3.00 -21.36
CA ASP A 298 -51.15 2.44 -21.99
C ASP A 298 -51.75 3.46 -22.97
N ASN A 299 -52.05 3.03 -24.20
CA ASN A 299 -53.06 3.69 -25.01
C ASN A 299 -53.76 2.71 -25.97
N PRO A 300 -54.98 2.23 -25.64
CA PRO A 300 -55.88 1.60 -26.59
C PRO A 300 -57.12 2.48 -26.83
N GLY A 301 -57.34 2.85 -28.09
CA GLY A 301 -58.60 3.39 -28.62
C GLY A 301 -58.41 3.66 -30.11
N GLN A 302 -59.01 2.87 -31.01
CA GLN A 302 -60.33 3.13 -31.63
C GLN A 302 -60.41 4.56 -32.19
N GLU A 303 -60.65 4.81 -33.48
CA GLU A 303 -61.80 4.34 -34.25
C GLU A 303 -61.59 4.58 -35.76
N SER A 304 -62.36 3.82 -36.54
CA SER A 304 -62.62 3.93 -37.98
C SER A 304 -63.13 5.30 -38.42
N ASN A 305 -62.88 5.64 -39.69
CA ASN A 305 -63.91 5.99 -40.67
C ASN A 305 -63.27 6.14 -42.06
N ASP A 306 -63.76 5.34 -43.03
CA ASP A 306 -64.54 5.77 -44.20
C ASP A 306 -64.26 7.18 -44.76
N GLU A 307 -64.37 7.51 -46.05
CA GLU A 307 -64.62 6.86 -47.32
C GLU A 307 -64.64 8.07 -48.31
N HIS A 308 -64.50 7.81 -49.61
CA HIS A 308 -64.90 8.69 -50.73
C HIS A 308 -64.01 9.83 -51.27
N ALA A 309 -63.82 9.67 -52.59
CA ALA A 309 -63.72 10.63 -53.70
C ALA A 309 -62.32 11.17 -54.07
#